data_AF-A0AA89ALC8-F1
#
_entry.id   AF-A0AA89ALC8-F1
#
_cell.length_a   1.000
_cell.length_b   1.000
_cell.length_c   1.000
_cell.angle_alpha   90.00
_cell.angle_beta   90.00
_cell.angle_gamma   90.00
#
_symmetry.space_group_name_H-M   'P 1'
#
loop_
_entity.id
_entity.type
_entity.pdbx_description
1 polymer ?
#
loop_
_entity_poly.entity_id
_entity_poly.type
_entity_poly.pdbx_seq_one_letter_code
_entity_poly.pdbx_strand_id
1 'polypeptide(L)'
;MKPSLLHSSILPLLFLLTVAHGLSPKCNTPDKGSTLQVLHVFSPCSPFRPPTQLSWEESVLQMQSDDKTRLLYLSSLVAGKSVVPIASGRQIIQSPTYIVRVTVGTPPQTMLMAVDTSNDAAWVPCTGCVGCSSAVFDSAKSTSFKSLGCQDAQCKQ
;
A
#
# COMPACT_ATOMS: atom_id res chain seq x y z
N MET A 1 41.77 -44.71 -7.89
CA MET A 1 41.47 -43.29 -8.17
C MET A 1 40.54 -42.77 -7.07
N LYS A 2 40.97 -41.80 -6.26
CA LYS A 2 40.13 -41.20 -5.19
C LYS A 2 39.25 -40.11 -5.82
N PRO A 3 37.92 -40.12 -5.64
CA PRO A 3 37.07 -39.06 -6.14
C PRO A 3 37.35 -37.79 -5.33
N SER A 4 37.60 -36.70 -6.06
CA SER A 4 37.86 -35.37 -5.52
C SER A 4 36.62 -34.82 -4.80
N LEU A 5 36.76 -34.59 -3.49
CA LEU A 5 35.76 -34.01 -2.59
C LEU A 5 35.46 -32.51 -2.85
N LEU A 6 35.95 -31.92 -3.95
CA LEU A 6 35.87 -30.47 -4.20
C LEU A 6 34.46 -29.96 -4.57
N HIS A 7 33.53 -30.83 -4.95
CA HIS A 7 32.20 -30.43 -5.44
C HIS A 7 31.17 -30.19 -4.32
N SER A 8 31.43 -30.63 -3.08
CA SER A 8 30.46 -30.52 -1.98
C SER A 8 30.37 -29.11 -1.39
N SER A 9 31.46 -28.33 -1.47
CA SER A 9 31.56 -27.00 -0.85
C SER A 9 30.95 -25.86 -1.68
N ILE A 10 30.65 -26.09 -2.96
CA ILE A 10 30.17 -25.06 -3.89
C ILE A 10 28.65 -24.84 -3.75
N LEU A 11 27.90 -25.91 -3.49
CA LEU A 11 26.44 -25.87 -3.30
C LEU A 11 25.98 -25.02 -2.09
N PRO A 12 26.55 -25.19 -0.88
CA PRO A 12 26.15 -24.37 0.26
C PRO A 12 26.56 -22.89 0.08
N LEU A 13 27.65 -22.62 -0.64
CA LEU A 13 28.10 -21.25 -0.93
C LEU A 13 27.13 -20.52 -1.88
N LEU A 14 26.66 -21.20 -2.93
CA LEU A 14 25.60 -20.71 -3.82
C LEU A 14 24.30 -20.46 -3.07
N PHE A 15 23.92 -21.35 -2.15
CA PHE A 15 22.71 -21.18 -1.33
C PHE A 15 22.81 -19.93 -0.44
N LEU A 16 23.93 -19.72 0.23
CA LEU A 16 24.19 -18.53 1.05
C LEU A 16 24.16 -17.23 0.23
N LEU A 17 24.71 -17.23 -0.98
CA LEU A 17 24.68 -16.09 -1.90
C LEU A 17 23.24 -15.74 -2.35
N THR A 18 22.39 -16.73 -2.64
CA THR A 18 20.99 -16.47 -3.01
C THR A 18 20.17 -15.86 -1.87
N VAL A 19 20.39 -16.31 -0.63
CA VAL A 19 19.72 -15.77 0.56
C VAL A 19 20.11 -14.31 0.80
N ALA A 20 21.39 -13.96 0.62
CA ALA A 20 21.87 -12.59 0.80
C ALA A 20 21.21 -11.58 -0.17
N HIS A 21 20.96 -11.97 -1.42
CA HIS A 21 20.27 -11.11 -2.39
C HIS A 21 18.78 -10.94 -2.09
N GLY A 22 18.15 -11.92 -1.42
CA GLY A 22 16.76 -11.81 -0.97
C GLY A 22 16.55 -10.86 0.22
N LEU A 23 17.61 -10.57 0.98
CA LEU A 23 17.57 -9.74 2.20
C LEU A 23 17.71 -8.24 1.93
N SER A 24 18.14 -7.83 0.72
CA SER A 24 18.34 -6.43 0.33
C SER A 24 17.40 -6.04 -0.82
N PRO A 25 16.14 -5.71 -0.51
CA PRO A 25 15.16 -5.41 -1.54
C PRO A 25 15.45 -4.06 -2.19
N LYS A 26 15.27 -4.01 -3.52
CA LYS A 26 15.44 -2.77 -4.31
C LYS A 26 14.19 -1.90 -4.15
N CYS A 27 14.22 -0.99 -3.18
CA CYS A 27 13.07 -0.14 -2.83
C CYS A 27 12.94 1.14 -3.65
N ASN A 28 13.96 1.46 -4.47
CA ASN A 28 14.00 2.65 -5.31
C ASN A 28 13.98 2.29 -6.80
N THR A 29 13.10 1.38 -7.20
CA THR A 29 12.86 1.16 -8.63
C THR A 29 12.09 2.35 -9.18
N PRO A 30 12.63 3.11 -10.15
CA PRO A 30 11.92 4.24 -10.75
C PRO A 30 10.64 3.74 -11.41
N ASP A 31 9.54 4.45 -11.22
CA ASP A 31 8.30 4.19 -11.94
C ASP A 31 8.56 4.33 -13.45
N LYS A 32 8.22 3.31 -14.23
CA LYS A 32 8.42 3.28 -15.68
C LYS A 32 7.08 3.46 -16.38
N GLY A 33 6.84 4.67 -16.88
CA GLY A 33 5.62 5.02 -17.61
C GLY A 33 4.39 4.89 -16.70
N SER A 34 3.41 4.10 -17.14
CA SER A 34 2.15 3.85 -16.42
C SER A 34 2.22 2.69 -15.41
N THR A 35 3.41 2.13 -15.16
CA THR A 35 3.56 1.01 -14.22
C THR A 35 3.71 1.53 -12.79
N LEU A 36 2.84 1.08 -11.88
CA LEU A 36 2.90 1.40 -10.46
C LEU A 36 3.47 0.22 -9.67
N GLN A 37 4.41 0.48 -8.77
CA GLN A 37 4.89 -0.52 -7.81
C GLN A 37 3.91 -0.62 -6.63
N VAL A 38 3.27 -1.77 -6.49
CA VAL A 38 2.40 -2.10 -5.35
C VAL A 38 3.26 -2.66 -4.21
N LEU A 39 3.13 -2.07 -3.02
CA LEU A 39 3.83 -2.45 -1.81
C LEU A 39 2.83 -2.93 -0.76
N HIS A 40 3.08 -4.09 -0.16
CA HIS A 40 2.39 -4.45 1.08
C HIS A 40 2.87 -3.53 2.22
N VAL A 41 2.00 -3.11 3.14
CA VAL A 41 2.37 -2.14 4.21
C VAL A 41 3.47 -2.63 5.15
N PHE A 42 3.62 -3.94 5.31
CA PHE A 42 4.71 -4.56 6.09
C PHE A 42 5.89 -5.03 5.23
N SER A 43 5.86 -4.78 3.92
CA SER A 43 6.95 -5.18 3.04
C SER A 43 8.25 -4.42 3.39
N PRO A 44 9.41 -5.00 3.06
CA PRO A 44 10.69 -4.35 3.33
C PRO A 44 10.88 -2.93 2.78
N CYS A 45 10.16 -2.58 1.72
CA CYS A 45 10.24 -1.27 1.05
C CYS A 45 9.13 -0.30 1.47
N SER A 46 8.25 -0.73 2.37
CA SER A 46 7.19 0.13 2.88
C SER A 46 7.73 1.13 3.90
N PRO A 47 7.37 2.42 3.80
CA PRO A 47 7.67 3.41 4.83
C PRO A 47 6.89 3.17 6.14
N PHE A 48 5.88 2.30 6.12
CA PHE A 48 5.10 1.89 7.30
C PHE A 48 5.60 0.60 7.94
N ARG A 49 6.72 0.04 7.46
CA ARG A 49 7.29 -1.18 8.04
C ARG A 49 7.66 -0.93 9.51
N PRO A 50 7.14 -1.74 10.46
CA PRO A 50 7.49 -1.60 11.87
C PRO A 50 9.00 -1.81 12.10
N PRO A 51 9.62 -1.09 13.05
CA PRO A 51 11.02 -1.31 13.40
C PRO A 51 11.26 -2.75 13.90
N THR A 52 10.36 -3.22 14.77
CA THR A 52 10.37 -4.59 15.27
C THR A 52 9.83 -5.53 14.21
N GLN A 53 10.66 -6.43 13.72
CA GLN A 53 10.24 -7.45 12.77
C GLN A 53 9.54 -8.58 13.54
N LEU A 54 8.28 -8.82 13.18
CA LEU A 54 7.54 -10.01 13.60
C LEU A 54 7.82 -11.14 12.62
N SER A 55 7.71 -12.39 13.09
CA SER A 55 7.58 -13.54 12.19
C SER A 55 6.31 -13.39 11.34
N TRP A 56 6.18 -14.20 10.29
CA TRP A 56 4.95 -14.15 9.49
C TRP A 56 3.75 -14.59 10.34
N GLU A 57 3.92 -15.60 11.19
CA GLU A 57 2.89 -16.12 12.10
C GLU A 57 2.44 -15.03 13.07
N GLU A 58 3.39 -14.37 13.72
CA GLU A 58 3.14 -13.28 14.65
C GLU A 58 2.44 -12.10 13.95
N SER A 59 2.83 -11.79 12.72
CA SER A 59 2.17 -10.75 11.92
C SER A 59 0.71 -11.09 11.65
N VAL A 60 0.38 -12.35 11.36
CA VAL A 60 -1.01 -12.78 11.12
C VAL A 60 -1.83 -12.70 12.42
N LEU A 61 -1.27 -13.12 13.55
CA LEU A 61 -1.93 -13.00 14.84
C LEU A 61 -2.16 -11.54 15.25
N GLN A 62 -1.19 -10.67 14.98
CA GLN A 62 -1.33 -9.22 15.20
C GLN A 62 -2.42 -8.62 14.32
N MET A 63 -2.44 -8.94 13.02
CA MET A 63 -3.49 -8.48 12.11
C MET A 63 -4.88 -8.93 12.58
N GLN A 64 -5.02 -10.16 13.06
CA GLN A 64 -6.27 -10.65 13.64
C GLN A 64 -6.66 -9.89 14.92
N SER A 65 -5.69 -9.57 15.78
CA SER A 65 -5.91 -8.78 16.99
C SER A 65 -6.37 -7.35 16.68
N ASP A 66 -5.73 -6.69 15.71
CA ASP A 66 -6.03 -5.32 15.31
C ASP A 66 -7.41 -5.20 14.62
N ASP A 67 -7.87 -6.29 14.02
CA ASP A 67 -9.16 -6.38 13.33
C ASP A 67 -10.38 -6.51 14.28
N LYS A 68 -10.15 -6.62 15.59
CA LYS A 68 -11.19 -6.82 16.61
C LYS A 68 -12.33 -5.79 16.51
N THR A 69 -12.02 -4.51 16.28
CA THR A 69 -13.04 -3.46 16.18
C THR A 69 -13.97 -3.67 14.99
N ARG A 70 -13.42 -4.07 13.83
CA ARG A 70 -14.26 -4.40 12.65
C ARG A 70 -15.11 -5.62 12.92
N LEU A 71 -14.55 -6.66 13.54
CA LEU A 71 -15.31 -7.86 13.89
C LEU A 71 -16.47 -7.54 14.83
N LEU A 72 -16.24 -6.72 15.86
CA LEU A 72 -17.30 -6.27 16.78
C LEU A 72 -18.37 -5.45 16.06
N TYR A 73 -17.98 -4.52 15.19
CA TYR A 73 -18.92 -3.75 14.38
C TYR A 73 -19.76 -4.65 13.48
N LEU A 74 -19.14 -5.54 12.71
CA LEU A 74 -19.86 -6.46 11.83
C LEU A 74 -20.77 -7.39 12.61
N SER A 75 -20.32 -7.93 13.75
CA SER A 75 -21.12 -8.75 14.65
C SER A 75 -22.38 -8.01 15.14
N SER A 76 -22.26 -6.71 15.44
CA SER A 76 -23.41 -5.89 15.83
C SER A 76 -24.48 -5.75 14.74
N LEU A 77 -24.10 -5.87 13.46
CA LEU A 77 -25.02 -5.78 12.33
C LEU A 77 -25.80 -7.07 12.08
N VAL A 78 -25.21 -8.23 12.43
CA VAL A 78 -25.81 -9.56 12.19
C VAL A 78 -27.17 -9.72 12.91
N ALA A 79 -27.38 -9.01 14.02
CA ALA A 79 -28.63 -9.06 14.77
C ALA A 79 -29.77 -8.20 14.18
N GLY A 80 -29.51 -7.33 13.18
CA GLY A 80 -30.51 -6.33 12.75
C GLY A 80 -30.54 -5.94 11.27
N LYS A 81 -29.58 -6.38 10.43
CA LYS A 81 -29.56 -6.06 9.00
C LYS A 81 -29.20 -7.27 8.14
N SER A 82 -30.12 -7.67 7.25
CA SER A 82 -29.87 -8.66 6.19
C SER A 82 -29.04 -8.09 5.02
N VAL A 83 -28.69 -6.79 5.07
CA VAL A 83 -27.89 -6.10 4.07
C VAL A 83 -26.67 -5.52 4.76
N VAL A 84 -25.52 -6.14 4.50
CA VAL A 84 -24.23 -5.60 4.90
C VAL A 84 -23.84 -4.55 3.86
N PRO A 85 -23.62 -3.27 4.23
CA PRO A 85 -23.16 -2.29 3.26
C PRO A 85 -21.80 -2.74 2.71
N ILE A 86 -21.71 -2.83 1.38
CA ILE A 86 -20.42 -2.91 0.68
C ILE A 86 -19.84 -1.49 0.74
N ALA A 87 -19.34 -1.11 1.91
CA ALA A 87 -18.68 0.15 2.16
C ALA A 87 -17.24 -0.13 2.56
N SER A 88 -16.33 0.77 2.17
CA SER A 88 -14.93 0.67 2.54
C SER A 88 -14.80 0.62 4.06
N GLY A 89 -14.18 -0.45 4.58
CA GLY A 89 -13.85 -0.59 6.01
C GLY A 89 -12.86 0.47 6.51
N ARG A 90 -12.40 1.39 5.64
CA ARG A 90 -11.55 2.54 5.97
C ARG A 90 -12.08 3.36 7.13
N GLN A 91 -13.39 3.56 7.27
CA GLN A 91 -13.95 4.31 8.41
C GLN A 91 -13.74 3.61 9.77
N ILE A 92 -13.39 2.32 9.76
CA ILE A 92 -13.28 1.48 10.96
C ILE A 92 -11.84 1.05 11.23
N ILE A 93 -11.11 0.59 10.20
CA ILE A 93 -9.74 0.08 10.34
C ILE A 93 -8.69 1.14 9.96
N GLN A 94 -9.06 2.15 9.17
CA GLN A 94 -8.19 3.23 8.66
C GLN A 94 -6.84 2.79 8.05
N SER A 95 -6.60 1.49 7.84
CA SER A 95 -5.31 0.97 7.41
C SER A 95 -5.44 0.23 6.08
N PRO A 96 -4.73 0.67 5.03
CA PRO A 96 -4.65 -0.09 3.79
C PRO A 96 -3.71 -1.28 3.94
N THR A 97 -4.02 -2.41 3.31
CA THR A 97 -3.09 -3.55 3.23
C THR A 97 -2.00 -3.31 2.18
N TYR A 98 -2.35 -2.60 1.11
CA TYR A 98 -1.46 -2.29 0.00
C TYR A 98 -1.43 -0.79 -0.30
N ILE A 99 -0.24 -0.32 -0.62
CA ILE A 99 0.02 1.08 -0.97
C ILE A 99 0.82 1.16 -2.27
N VAL A 100 0.73 2.30 -2.93
CA VAL A 100 1.52 2.66 -4.11
C VAL A 100 2.14 4.03 -3.90
N ARG A 101 3.34 4.22 -4.44
CA ARG A 101 3.92 5.54 -4.64
C ARG A 101 3.45 6.06 -5.98
N VAL A 102 2.91 7.27 -6.01
CA VAL A 102 2.49 7.93 -7.25
C VAL A 102 3.07 9.33 -7.30
N THR A 103 3.15 9.88 -8.51
CA THR A 103 3.41 11.30 -8.70
C THR A 103 2.23 11.94 -9.43
N VAL A 104 1.79 13.11 -8.96
CA VAL A 104 0.61 13.82 -9.50
C VAL A 104 0.97 15.26 -9.81
N GLY A 105 0.45 15.76 -10.93
CA GLY A 105 0.63 17.16 -11.34
C GLY A 105 1.93 17.43 -12.10
N THR A 106 2.16 18.71 -12.40
CA THR A 106 3.34 19.18 -13.14
C THR A 106 3.83 20.51 -12.55
N PRO A 107 5.03 20.59 -11.96
CA PRO A 107 5.98 19.50 -11.72
C PRO A 107 5.40 18.39 -10.81
N PRO A 108 5.95 17.16 -10.88
CA PRO A 108 5.37 16.02 -10.17
C PRO A 108 5.44 16.17 -8.65
N GLN A 109 4.33 15.91 -7.95
CA GLN A 109 4.23 15.87 -6.50
C GLN A 109 4.05 14.42 -6.05
N THR A 110 5.00 13.89 -5.27
CA THR A 110 5.01 12.48 -4.84
C THR A 110 4.06 12.25 -3.66
N MET A 111 3.24 11.21 -3.75
CA MET A 111 2.31 10.82 -2.70
C MET A 111 2.30 9.30 -2.49
N LEU A 112 1.93 8.88 -1.28
CA LEU A 112 1.61 7.49 -0.97
C LEU A 112 0.09 7.34 -0.97
N MET A 113 -0.41 6.40 -1.75
CA MET A 113 -1.83 6.14 -1.87
C MET A 113 -2.14 4.70 -1.49
N ALA A 114 -3.28 4.51 -0.83
CA ALA A 114 -3.85 3.20 -0.55
C ALA A 114 -4.53 2.64 -1.79
N VAL A 115 -4.28 1.38 -2.12
CA VAL A 115 -4.97 0.68 -3.21
C VAL A 115 -6.36 0.27 -2.74
N ASP A 116 -7.40 0.76 -3.44
CA ASP A 116 -8.80 0.44 -3.17
C ASP A 116 -9.44 -0.10 -4.45
N THR A 117 -9.76 -1.38 -4.48
CA THR A 117 -10.35 -2.03 -5.66
C THR A 117 -11.86 -1.87 -5.74
N SER A 118 -12.47 -1.13 -4.80
CA SER A 118 -13.93 -0.95 -4.73
C SER A 118 -14.46 0.29 -5.45
N ASN A 119 -13.58 1.14 -6.00
CA ASN A 119 -13.94 2.40 -6.65
C ASN A 119 -13.11 2.61 -7.93
N ASP A 120 -13.69 3.24 -8.95
CA ASP A 120 -13.01 3.68 -10.17
C ASP A 120 -12.40 5.09 -10.04
N ALA A 121 -12.67 5.79 -8.94
CA ALA A 121 -12.09 7.09 -8.62
C ALA A 121 -10.91 7.00 -7.62
N ALA A 122 -9.88 7.81 -7.87
CA ALA A 122 -8.75 8.01 -6.98
C ALA A 122 -8.83 9.37 -6.28
N TRP A 123 -8.59 9.39 -4.96
CA TRP A 123 -8.72 10.59 -4.13
C TRP A 123 -7.42 10.87 -3.40
N VAL A 124 -7.01 12.14 -3.39
CA VAL A 124 -5.85 12.62 -2.65
C VAL A 124 -6.26 13.87 -1.86
N PRO A 125 -5.79 14.04 -0.63
CA PRO A 125 -6.04 15.27 0.11
C PRO A 125 -5.33 16.43 -0.59
N CYS A 126 -6.00 17.58 -0.69
CA CYS A 126 -5.44 18.78 -1.30
C CYS A 126 -5.30 19.93 -0.30
N THR A 127 -4.56 20.97 -0.69
CA THR A 127 -4.44 22.22 0.05
C THR A 127 -5.82 22.77 0.46
N GLY A 128 -6.01 23.00 1.75
CA GLY A 128 -7.28 23.46 2.32
C GLY A 128 -8.15 22.36 2.94
N CYS A 129 -7.72 21.08 2.88
CA CYS A 129 -8.42 20.02 3.58
C CYS A 129 -8.37 20.20 5.11
N VAL A 130 -9.54 20.14 5.75
CA VAL A 130 -9.68 20.14 7.21
C VAL A 130 -9.68 18.69 7.72
N GLY A 131 -8.78 18.37 8.65
CA GLY A 131 -8.67 17.03 9.24
C GLY A 131 -7.86 16.01 8.41
N CYS A 132 -7.17 16.45 7.35
CA CYS A 132 -6.25 15.61 6.57
C CYS A 132 -4.85 15.53 7.21
N SER A 133 -4.05 14.55 6.76
CA SER A 133 -2.63 14.46 7.11
C SER A 133 -1.80 15.59 6.46
N SER A 134 -0.53 15.73 6.84
CA SER A 134 0.37 16.77 6.34
C SER A 134 0.80 16.59 4.88
N ALA A 135 0.68 15.38 4.32
CA ALA A 135 1.02 15.11 2.93
C ALA A 135 -0.19 15.38 2.04
N VAL A 136 -0.22 16.55 1.41
CA VAL A 136 -1.32 17.00 0.54
C VAL A 136 -0.82 17.42 -0.83
N PHE A 137 -1.69 17.27 -1.83
CA PHE A 137 -1.49 17.80 -3.17
C PHE A 137 -1.72 19.32 -3.19
N ASP A 138 -0.72 20.08 -3.62
CA ASP A 138 -0.81 21.53 -3.80
C ASP A 138 -1.23 21.86 -5.24
N SER A 139 -2.53 22.09 -5.41
CA SER A 139 -3.13 22.41 -6.70
C SER A 139 -2.56 23.69 -7.32
N ALA A 140 -2.18 24.69 -6.50
CA ALA A 140 -1.62 25.95 -6.97
C ALA A 140 -0.19 25.80 -7.52
N LYS A 141 0.53 24.75 -7.11
CA LYS A 141 1.87 24.42 -7.61
C LYS A 141 1.88 23.51 -8.84
N SER A 142 0.72 23.10 -9.37
CA SER A 142 0.63 22.20 -10.51
C SER A 142 0.08 22.92 -11.75
N THR A 143 0.89 23.11 -12.78
CA THR A 143 0.50 23.71 -14.07
C THR A 143 -0.45 22.84 -14.88
N SER A 144 -0.51 21.53 -14.59
CA SER A 144 -1.45 20.60 -15.21
C SER A 144 -2.76 20.44 -14.42
N PHE A 145 -2.90 21.11 -13.27
CA PHE A 145 -4.16 21.09 -12.53
C PHE A 145 -5.22 21.93 -13.25
N LYS A 146 -6.45 21.41 -13.31
CA LYS A 146 -7.63 22.11 -13.80
C LYS A 146 -8.82 21.73 -12.91
N SER A 147 -9.61 22.72 -12.50
CA SER A 147 -10.87 22.47 -11.81
C SER A 147 -11.90 21.86 -12.76
N LEU A 148 -12.66 20.88 -12.29
CA LEU A 148 -13.80 20.31 -13.00
C LEU A 148 -15.08 21.02 -12.51
N GLY A 149 -15.81 21.66 -13.42
CA GLY A 149 -17.09 22.30 -13.14
C GLY A 149 -18.25 21.32 -13.26
N CYS A 150 -19.35 21.56 -12.54
CA CYS A 150 -20.52 20.65 -12.55
C CYS A 150 -21.19 20.52 -13.93
N GLN A 151 -20.93 21.42 -14.87
CA GLN A 151 -21.50 21.40 -16.22
C GLN A 151 -20.58 20.72 -17.26
N ASP A 152 -19.39 20.29 -16.84
CA ASP A 152 -18.46 19.57 -17.72
C ASP A 152 -19.06 18.23 -18.15
N ALA A 153 -18.67 17.76 -19.33
CA ALA A 153 -19.21 16.52 -19.91
C ALA A 153 -18.99 15.30 -18.99
N GLN A 154 -17.88 15.28 -18.27
CA GLN A 154 -17.54 14.23 -17.31
C GLN A 154 -18.47 14.20 -16.08
N CYS A 155 -19.20 15.29 -15.80
CA CYS A 155 -20.13 15.39 -14.68
C CYS A 155 -21.59 15.14 -15.07
N LYS A 156 -21.88 14.78 -16.32
CA LYS A 156 -23.23 14.46 -16.77
C LYS A 156 -23.52 12.98 -16.48
N GLN A 157 -24.52 12.72 -15.63
CA GLN A 157 -25.07 11.39 -15.35
C GLN A 157 -26.20 11.05 -16.32
#